data_AF-A0A3D0PD76-F1
#
_entry.id   AF-A0A3D0PD76-F1
#
_cell.length_a   1.000
_cell.length_b   1.000
_cell.length_c   1.000
_cell.angle_alpha   90.00
_cell.angle_beta   90.00
_cell.angle_gamma   90.00
#
_symmetry.space_group_name_H-M   'P 1'
#
loop_
_entity.id
_entity.type
_entity.pdbx_description
1 polymer ?
#
loop_
_entity_poly.entity_id
_entity_poly.type
_entity_poly.pdbx_seq_one_letter_code
_entity_poly.pdbx_strand_id
1 'polypeptide(L)'
;MAVRWTLRDGLVVFLACLGVGLVSAWPWLVEPSLRPGLPAPFEIRAPRDASVVDSEALAQRRSQLGPRIQVQITDQNATAKLESRLNRMLAELLNSRTAGEMRLTPIAVSPEDEAFLLTQTPQELRKWQTTVEQAQQRMLTQGVVSTLAEDQLQRAAKLQLDQLPEPGRSLGAKLITRSLQGSTNLRTDNSLTQVLLNDLIQQNGVPKIEVKAGEVITVKGEVISQRAYDVLDAFGLISRRPATGLFLVRWIEASIAAGLMLLICRRWRTDLEIPQALLLLGTLAVVQGCKLWFGASVSALAV
;
A
#
# COMPACT_ATOMS: atom_id res chain seq x y z
N MET A 1 31.69 -36.86 14.70
CA MET A 1 32.17 -37.76 13.62
C MET A 1 31.69 -37.13 12.33
N ALA A 2 32.59 -36.64 11.47
CA ALA A 2 32.17 -36.00 10.22
C ALA A 2 31.47 -37.03 9.33
N VAL A 3 30.17 -36.84 9.07
CA VAL A 3 29.39 -37.70 8.19
C VAL A 3 29.96 -37.57 6.78
N ARG A 4 30.63 -38.62 6.29
CA ARG A 4 31.14 -38.67 4.92
C ARG A 4 29.98 -38.99 4.00
N TRP A 5 29.61 -38.03 3.16
CA TRP A 5 28.67 -38.27 2.06
C TRP A 5 29.21 -39.40 1.19
N THR A 6 28.39 -40.39 0.89
CA THR A 6 28.74 -41.37 -0.13
C THR A 6 28.65 -40.72 -1.51
N LEU A 7 29.27 -41.31 -2.53
CA LEU A 7 29.17 -40.82 -3.91
C LEU A 7 27.72 -40.72 -4.39
N ARG A 8 26.83 -41.62 -3.91
CA ARG A 8 25.40 -41.59 -4.21
C ARG A 8 24.71 -40.38 -3.59
N ASP A 9 25.06 -40.05 -2.36
CA ASP A 9 24.48 -38.92 -1.63
C ASP A 9 24.88 -37.58 -2.24
N GLY A 10 26.16 -37.46 -2.65
CA GLY A 10 26.64 -36.30 -3.38
C GLY A 10 25.90 -36.09 -4.71
N LEU A 11 25.57 -37.19 -5.40
CA LEU A 11 24.81 -37.16 -6.65
C LEU A 11 23.37 -36.71 -6.43
N VAL A 12 22.71 -37.19 -5.36
CA VAL A 12 21.35 -36.77 -5.00
C VAL A 12 21.28 -35.27 -4.69
N VAL A 13 22.23 -34.75 -3.89
CA VAL A 13 22.29 -33.32 -3.57
C VAL A 13 22.58 -32.48 -4.82
N PHE A 14 23.47 -32.95 -5.69
CA PHE A 14 23.77 -32.27 -6.95
C PHE A 14 22.54 -32.16 -7.87
N LEU A 15 21.79 -33.26 -8.05
CA LEU A 15 20.54 -33.24 -8.81
C LEU A 15 19.50 -32.32 -8.19
N ALA A 16 19.40 -32.28 -6.85
CA ALA A 16 18.50 -31.37 -6.16
C ALA A 16 18.88 -29.90 -6.39
N CYS A 17 20.17 -29.54 -6.41
CA CYS A 17 20.63 -28.19 -6.78
C CYS A 17 20.21 -27.82 -8.22
N LEU A 18 20.36 -28.75 -9.17
CA LEU A 18 19.93 -28.52 -10.56
C LEU A 18 18.41 -28.33 -10.67
N GLY A 19 17.64 -29.05 -9.86
CA GLY A 19 16.19 -28.89 -9.76
C GLY A 19 15.78 -27.52 -9.24
N VAL A 20 16.42 -27.03 -8.17
CA VAL A 20 16.21 -25.66 -7.65
C VAL A 20 16.55 -24.62 -8.72
N GLY A 21 17.67 -24.80 -9.42
CA GLY A 21 18.07 -23.95 -10.52
C GLY A 21 17.02 -23.90 -11.63
N LEU A 22 16.41 -25.04 -11.97
CA LEU A 22 15.41 -25.16 -13.03
C LEU A 22 14.11 -24.43 -12.69
N VAL A 23 13.63 -24.58 -11.45
CA VAL A 23 12.47 -23.81 -10.95
C VAL A 23 12.78 -22.31 -10.98
N SER A 24 13.96 -21.90 -10.52
CA SER A 24 14.37 -20.49 -10.51
C SER A 24 14.47 -19.87 -11.90
N ALA A 25 15.04 -20.60 -12.87
CA ALA A 25 15.26 -20.11 -14.23
C ALA A 25 14.04 -20.23 -15.14
N TRP A 26 12.97 -20.92 -14.70
CA TRP A 26 11.76 -21.17 -15.49
C TRP A 26 11.16 -19.93 -16.19
N PRO A 27 11.06 -18.73 -15.57
CA PRO A 27 10.52 -17.53 -16.23
C PRO A 27 11.32 -17.09 -17.45
N TRP A 28 12.64 -17.29 -17.40
CA TRP A 28 13.57 -16.85 -18.43
C TRP A 28 13.59 -17.80 -19.63
N LEU A 29 12.90 -18.93 -19.53
CA LEU A 29 12.70 -19.83 -20.65
C LEU A 29 11.78 -19.21 -21.70
N VAL A 30 10.90 -18.26 -21.33
CA VAL A 30 9.93 -17.66 -22.24
C VAL A 30 10.25 -16.19 -22.46
N GLU A 31 10.75 -15.84 -23.65
CA GLU A 31 10.95 -14.45 -24.05
C GLU A 31 9.95 -14.07 -25.16
N PRO A 32 9.17 -12.98 -25.00
CA PRO A 32 8.31 -12.51 -26.08
C PRO A 32 9.17 -12.04 -27.26
N SER A 33 8.86 -12.50 -28.47
CA SER A 33 9.63 -12.16 -29.67
C SER A 33 9.56 -10.67 -30.04
N LEU A 34 8.57 -9.95 -29.51
CA LEU A 34 8.31 -8.54 -29.78
C LEU A 34 8.22 -7.80 -28.45
N ARG A 35 8.76 -6.58 -28.41
CA ARG A 35 8.61 -5.65 -27.30
C ARG A 35 8.28 -4.26 -27.85
N PRO A 36 7.49 -3.45 -27.12
CA PRO A 36 7.34 -2.03 -27.43
C PRO A 36 8.71 -1.36 -27.53
N GLY A 37 8.89 -0.46 -28.50
CA GLY A 37 10.14 0.29 -28.70
C GLY A 37 11.19 -0.38 -29.59
N LEU A 38 10.98 -1.63 -30.05
CA LEU A 38 11.85 -2.28 -31.04
C LEU A 38 11.30 -2.10 -32.47
N PRO A 39 12.16 -2.03 -33.50
CA PRO A 39 11.71 -2.01 -34.89
C PRO A 39 11.03 -3.33 -35.24
N ALA A 40 9.87 -3.27 -35.89
CA ALA A 40 9.09 -4.44 -36.26
C ALA A 40 9.82 -5.24 -37.35
N PRO A 41 10.04 -6.55 -37.14
CA PRO A 41 10.76 -7.38 -38.10
C PRO A 41 9.94 -7.69 -39.36
N PHE A 42 8.61 -7.55 -39.31
CA PHE A 42 7.68 -7.83 -40.40
C PHE A 42 6.43 -6.96 -40.34
N GLU A 43 5.75 -6.81 -41.47
CA GLU A 43 4.44 -6.14 -41.55
C GLU A 43 3.34 -7.13 -41.11
N ILE A 44 2.43 -6.68 -40.25
CA ILE A 44 1.32 -7.49 -39.74
C ILE A 44 0.03 -6.72 -39.96
N ARG A 45 -1.00 -7.43 -40.46
CA ARG A 45 -2.35 -6.90 -40.60
C ARG A 45 -3.33 -7.61 -39.68
N ALA A 46 -4.34 -6.88 -39.22
CA ALA A 46 -5.36 -7.41 -38.35
C ALA A 46 -6.16 -8.52 -39.07
N PRO A 47 -6.25 -9.73 -38.50
CA PRO A 47 -6.95 -10.83 -39.15
C PRO A 47 -8.48 -10.69 -39.11
N ARG A 48 -9.01 -9.96 -38.14
CA ARG A 48 -10.45 -9.78 -37.90
C ARG A 48 -10.70 -8.49 -37.13
N ASP A 49 -11.95 -8.04 -37.12
CA ASP A 49 -12.36 -6.92 -36.26
C ASP A 49 -12.21 -7.29 -34.78
N ALA A 50 -11.70 -6.36 -33.97
CA ALA A 50 -11.55 -6.55 -32.54
C ALA A 50 -11.63 -5.24 -31.77
N SER A 51 -12.08 -5.33 -30.52
CA SER A 51 -12.01 -4.25 -29.53
C SER A 51 -11.02 -4.68 -28.46
N VAL A 52 -9.82 -4.11 -28.50
CA VAL A 52 -8.70 -4.46 -27.63
C VAL A 52 -8.55 -3.39 -26.55
N VAL A 53 -8.20 -3.77 -25.33
CA VAL A 53 -7.95 -2.79 -24.27
C VAL A 53 -6.68 -2.02 -24.57
N ASP A 54 -6.75 -0.69 -24.50
CA ASP A 54 -5.59 0.18 -24.61
C ASP A 54 -4.88 0.25 -23.25
N SER A 55 -3.78 -0.49 -23.11
CA SER A 55 -3.06 -0.59 -21.83
C SER A 55 -2.40 0.75 -21.45
N GLU A 56 -1.93 1.52 -22.44
CA GLU A 56 -1.28 2.82 -22.24
C GLU A 56 -2.31 3.86 -21.79
N ALA A 57 -3.44 3.97 -22.50
CA ALA A 57 -4.52 4.88 -22.12
C ALA A 57 -5.14 4.49 -20.77
N LEU A 58 -5.24 3.19 -20.46
CA LEU A 58 -5.68 2.72 -19.15
C LEU A 58 -4.69 3.08 -18.04
N ALA A 59 -3.39 2.91 -18.27
CA ALA A 59 -2.34 3.29 -17.33
C ALA A 59 -2.32 4.80 -17.09
N GLN A 60 -2.46 5.60 -18.16
CA GLN A 60 -2.57 7.05 -18.09
C GLN A 60 -3.82 7.49 -17.32
N ARG A 61 -4.95 6.80 -17.50
CA ARG A 61 -6.17 7.07 -16.72
C ARG A 61 -5.97 6.75 -15.24
N ARG A 62 -5.32 5.63 -14.91
CA ARG A 62 -4.96 5.27 -13.53
C ARG A 62 -4.06 6.31 -12.88
N SER A 63 -3.05 6.82 -13.59
CA SER A 63 -2.13 7.83 -13.06
C SER A 63 -2.80 9.19 -12.85
N GLN A 64 -3.76 9.57 -13.69
CA GLN A 64 -4.56 10.79 -13.52
C GLN A 64 -5.55 10.71 -12.37
N LEU A 65 -6.16 9.54 -12.16
CA LEU A 65 -7.19 9.29 -11.15
C LEU A 65 -6.61 9.00 -9.76
N GLY A 66 -5.50 8.24 -9.68
CA GLY A 66 -4.92 7.77 -8.43
C GLY A 66 -4.67 8.86 -7.37
N PRO A 67 -4.02 9.99 -7.69
CA PRO A 67 -3.78 11.06 -6.73
C PRO A 67 -5.07 11.77 -6.25
N ARG A 68 -6.13 11.75 -7.07
CA ARG A 68 -7.38 12.47 -6.80
C ARG A 68 -8.37 11.65 -5.98
N ILE A 69 -8.24 10.33 -6.03
CA ILE A 69 -9.16 9.40 -5.40
C ILE A 69 -8.38 8.71 -4.30
N GLN A 70 -8.52 9.22 -3.08
CA GLN A 70 -7.94 8.61 -1.89
C GLN A 70 -9.06 8.39 -0.87
N VAL A 71 -9.26 7.14 -0.48
CA VAL A 71 -10.18 6.80 0.59
C VAL A 71 -9.44 7.00 1.91
N GLN A 72 -9.97 7.90 2.74
CA GLN A 72 -9.44 8.15 4.07
C GLN A 72 -10.30 7.43 5.11
N ILE A 73 -9.65 6.74 6.04
CA ILE A 73 -10.28 6.05 7.17
C ILE A 73 -9.70 6.57 8.48
N THR A 74 -10.46 6.43 9.57
CA THR A 74 -9.99 6.80 10.90
C THR A 74 -8.87 5.87 11.38
N ASP A 75 -7.76 6.44 11.85
CA ASP A 75 -6.65 5.77 12.51
C ASP A 75 -6.89 5.73 14.02
N GLN A 76 -6.95 4.53 14.59
CA GLN A 76 -7.21 4.33 16.02
C GLN A 76 -6.10 4.89 16.91
N ASN A 77 -4.82 4.78 16.49
CA ASN A 77 -3.69 5.29 17.24
C ASN A 77 -3.64 6.82 17.21
N ALA A 78 -3.94 7.42 16.06
CA ALA A 78 -4.03 8.88 15.94
C ALA A 78 -5.21 9.43 16.76
N THR A 79 -6.35 8.74 16.72
CA THR A 79 -7.54 9.04 17.53
C THR A 79 -7.21 9.02 19.02
N ALA A 80 -6.62 7.94 19.53
CA ALA A 80 -6.24 7.82 20.95
C ALA A 80 -5.26 8.91 21.41
N LYS A 81 -4.32 9.33 20.54
CA LYS A 81 -3.39 10.45 20.82
C LYS A 81 -4.13 11.78 20.96
N LEU A 82 -5.14 12.05 20.14
CA LEU A 82 -5.91 13.28 20.18
C LEU A 82 -6.88 13.33 21.38
N GLU A 83 -7.47 12.20 21.74
CA GLU A 83 -8.24 12.06 22.99
C GLU A 83 -7.33 12.31 24.20
N SER A 84 -6.17 11.66 24.24
CA SER A 84 -5.18 11.86 25.31
C SER A 84 -4.70 13.31 25.41
N ARG A 85 -4.63 14.04 24.29
CA ARG A 85 -4.29 15.46 24.27
C ARG A 85 -5.38 16.31 24.92
N LEU A 86 -6.65 16.09 24.55
CA LEU A 86 -7.78 16.79 25.18
C LEU A 86 -7.83 16.52 26.69
N ASN A 87 -7.69 15.26 27.11
CA ASN A 87 -7.71 14.88 28.52
C ASN A 87 -6.60 15.58 29.32
N ARG A 88 -5.41 15.72 28.72
CA ARG A 88 -4.30 16.49 29.34
C ARG A 88 -4.65 17.96 29.50
N MET A 89 -5.20 18.57 28.46
CA MET A 89 -5.61 19.98 28.49
C MET A 89 -6.74 20.23 29.50
N LEU A 90 -7.70 19.31 29.60
CA LEU A 90 -8.75 19.34 30.62
C LEU A 90 -8.16 19.23 32.04
N ALA A 91 -7.22 18.31 32.25
CA ALA A 91 -6.56 18.15 33.54
C ALA A 91 -5.75 19.40 33.93
N GLU A 92 -5.00 19.98 32.99
CA GLU A 92 -4.27 21.24 33.18
C GLU A 92 -5.22 22.40 33.53
N LEU A 93 -6.35 22.51 32.80
CA LEU A 93 -7.39 23.50 33.07
C LEU A 93 -7.95 23.37 34.49
N LEU A 94 -8.35 22.17 34.89
CA LEU A 94 -8.96 21.91 36.19
C LEU A 94 -7.96 22.06 37.35
N ASN A 95 -6.69 21.70 37.14
CA ASN A 95 -5.63 21.90 38.14
C ASN A 95 -5.33 23.39 38.35
N SER A 96 -5.33 24.20 37.28
CA SER A 96 -5.10 25.66 37.41
C SER A 96 -6.17 26.36 38.25
N ARG A 97 -7.42 25.86 38.24
CA ARG A 97 -8.49 26.33 39.14
C ARG A 97 -8.10 26.22 40.61
N THR A 98 -7.45 25.13 40.99
CA THR A 98 -7.07 24.90 42.39
C THR A 98 -5.86 25.72 42.83
N ALA A 99 -4.98 26.07 41.90
CA ALA A 99 -3.75 26.82 42.18
C ALA A 99 -3.96 28.35 42.21
N GLY A 100 -5.13 28.86 41.77
CA GLY A 100 -5.41 30.31 41.73
C GLY A 100 -4.67 31.08 40.64
N GLU A 101 -3.85 30.40 39.82
CA GLU A 101 -3.13 30.96 38.68
C GLU A 101 -3.83 30.53 37.38
N MET A 102 -4.95 31.17 37.04
CA MET A 102 -5.69 30.87 35.80
C MET A 102 -5.04 31.53 34.56
N ARG A 103 -3.71 31.49 34.45
CA ARG A 103 -2.96 31.90 33.26
C ARG A 103 -2.53 30.67 32.48
N LEU A 104 -3.48 30.06 31.78
CA LEU A 104 -3.19 28.93 30.89
C LEU A 104 -3.02 29.40 29.44
N THR A 105 -1.80 29.82 29.13
CA THR A 105 -1.29 29.86 27.75
C THR A 105 -1.29 28.43 27.19
N PRO A 106 -2.31 28.04 26.41
CA PRO A 106 -2.56 28.66 25.10
C PRO A 106 -4.03 28.91 24.73
N ILE A 107 -4.98 28.84 25.68
CA ILE A 107 -6.40 29.13 25.39
C ILE A 107 -6.73 30.49 25.99
N ALA A 108 -7.24 31.41 25.17
CA ALA A 108 -7.75 32.69 25.67
C ALA A 108 -9.03 32.44 26.49
N VAL A 109 -8.84 32.20 27.79
CA VAL A 109 -9.91 32.08 28.79
C VAL A 109 -10.49 33.49 28.98
N SER A 110 -11.78 33.64 28.68
CA SER A 110 -12.53 34.87 28.97
C SER A 110 -12.76 35.00 30.48
N PRO A 111 -12.93 36.21 31.04
CA PRO A 111 -13.42 36.38 32.42
C PRO A 111 -14.72 35.60 32.71
N GLU A 112 -15.58 35.44 31.70
CA GLU A 112 -16.81 34.63 31.80
C GLU A 112 -16.53 33.13 31.90
N ASP A 113 -15.51 32.66 31.18
CA ASP A 113 -15.07 31.25 31.22
C ASP A 113 -14.49 30.92 32.61
N GLU A 114 -13.71 31.85 33.18
CA GLU A 114 -13.13 31.73 34.53
C GLU A 114 -14.22 31.74 35.61
N ALA A 115 -15.18 32.66 35.53
CA ALA A 115 -16.32 32.70 36.43
C ALA A 115 -17.13 31.39 36.39
N PHE A 116 -17.33 30.82 35.21
CA PHE A 116 -17.96 29.51 35.07
C PHE A 116 -17.14 28.42 35.77
N LEU A 117 -15.85 28.31 35.52
CA LEU A 117 -15.02 27.29 36.17
C LEU A 117 -15.03 27.39 37.70
N LEU A 118 -15.05 28.61 38.26
CA LEU A 118 -15.04 28.84 39.70
C LEU A 118 -16.39 28.54 40.37
N THR A 119 -17.52 28.86 39.71
CA THR A 119 -18.86 28.75 40.28
C THR A 119 -19.44 27.33 40.27
N GLN A 120 -19.00 26.48 39.34
CA GLN A 120 -19.56 25.13 39.19
C GLN A 120 -19.14 24.17 40.30
N THR A 121 -20.06 23.28 40.67
CA THR A 121 -19.80 22.19 41.61
C THR A 121 -18.91 21.11 40.98
N PRO A 122 -18.22 20.28 41.79
CA PRO A 122 -17.41 19.17 41.26
C PRO A 122 -18.21 18.17 40.40
N GLN A 123 -19.51 17.99 40.66
CA GLN A 123 -20.37 17.11 39.89
C GLN A 123 -20.73 17.70 38.52
N GLU A 124 -21.07 18.98 38.48
CA GLU A 124 -21.37 19.69 37.23
C GLU A 124 -20.15 19.76 36.32
N LEU A 125 -18.96 19.98 36.88
CA LEU A 125 -17.71 19.98 36.12
C LEU A 125 -17.38 18.62 35.52
N ARG A 126 -17.59 17.52 36.26
CA ARG A 126 -17.43 16.17 35.70
C ARG A 126 -18.40 15.93 34.55
N LYS A 127 -19.66 16.35 34.71
CA LYS A 127 -20.67 16.23 33.64
C LYS A 127 -20.28 17.04 32.41
N TRP A 128 -19.81 18.26 32.61
CA TRP A 128 -19.29 19.12 31.54
C TRP A 128 -18.10 18.47 30.83
N GLN A 129 -17.12 17.96 31.58
CA GLN A 129 -15.94 17.27 31.06
C GLN A 129 -16.34 16.07 30.17
N THR A 130 -17.20 15.20 30.68
CA THR A 130 -17.70 14.04 29.91
C THR A 130 -18.43 14.47 28.64
N THR A 131 -19.18 15.57 28.69
CA THR A 131 -19.87 16.11 27.50
C THR A 131 -18.87 16.61 26.45
N VAL A 132 -17.79 17.27 26.89
CA VAL A 132 -16.69 17.75 26.04
C VAL A 132 -15.91 16.59 25.41
N GLU A 133 -15.57 15.57 26.19
CA GLU A 133 -14.92 14.35 25.70
C GLU A 133 -15.79 13.62 24.66
N GLN A 134 -17.08 13.43 24.95
CA GLN A 134 -18.02 12.80 24.00
C GLN A 134 -18.19 13.61 22.72
N ALA A 135 -18.21 14.94 22.80
CA ALA A 135 -18.29 15.80 21.63
C ALA A 135 -17.03 15.65 20.75
N GLN A 136 -15.84 15.62 21.34
CA GLN A 136 -14.61 15.35 20.59
C GLN A 136 -14.63 13.95 19.98
N GLN A 137 -15.07 12.93 20.72
CA GLN A 137 -15.16 11.56 20.24
C GLN A 137 -16.08 11.45 19.01
N ARG A 138 -17.21 12.15 19.01
CA ARG A 138 -18.10 12.24 17.83
C ARG A 138 -17.39 12.84 16.62
N MET A 139 -16.62 13.92 16.80
CA MET A 139 -15.86 14.54 15.71
C MET A 139 -14.76 13.61 15.20
N LEU A 140 -14.04 12.94 16.09
CA LEU A 140 -12.99 11.99 15.71
C LEU A 140 -13.57 10.77 14.98
N THR A 141 -14.77 10.31 15.36
CA THR A 141 -15.46 9.21 14.66
C THR A 141 -15.81 9.59 13.21
N GLN A 142 -16.13 10.86 12.95
CA GLN A 142 -16.37 11.37 11.60
C GLN A 142 -15.08 11.56 10.79
N GLY A 143 -13.95 11.72 11.48
CA GLY A 143 -12.68 12.08 10.89
C GLY A 143 -12.45 13.58 10.88
N VAL A 144 -11.23 13.98 11.24
CA VAL A 144 -10.80 15.38 11.27
C VAL A 144 -9.57 15.51 10.37
N VAL A 145 -9.63 16.41 9.39
CA VAL A 145 -8.49 16.72 8.52
C VAL A 145 -7.63 17.82 9.14
N SER A 146 -6.31 17.77 8.93
CA SER A 146 -5.34 18.69 9.52
C SER A 146 -5.40 20.12 8.97
N THR A 147 -6.04 20.32 7.81
CA THR A 147 -6.12 21.60 7.10
C THR A 147 -7.39 22.39 7.39
N LEU A 148 -8.20 21.97 8.38
CA LEU A 148 -9.40 22.72 8.79
C LEU A 148 -9.01 24.07 9.39
N ALA A 149 -9.68 25.13 8.95
CA ALA A 149 -9.54 26.46 9.52
C ALA A 149 -10.04 26.48 10.97
N GLU A 150 -9.38 27.24 11.84
CA GLU A 150 -9.69 27.31 13.28
C GLU A 150 -11.15 27.69 13.55
N ASP A 151 -11.66 28.73 12.87
CA ASP A 151 -13.06 29.17 13.03
C ASP A 151 -14.10 28.12 12.59
N GLN A 152 -13.76 27.30 11.60
CA GLN A 152 -14.65 26.22 11.15
C GLN A 152 -14.65 25.07 12.17
N LEU A 153 -13.47 24.70 12.66
CA LEU A 153 -13.31 23.69 13.68
C LEU A 153 -14.00 24.10 15.00
N GLN A 154 -13.92 25.37 15.39
CA GLN A 154 -14.60 25.89 16.57
C GLN A 154 -16.12 25.92 16.41
N ARG A 155 -16.63 26.32 15.24
CA ARG A 155 -18.07 26.25 14.96
C ARG A 155 -18.58 24.80 15.00
N ALA A 156 -17.85 23.87 14.40
CA ALA A 156 -18.18 22.44 14.47
C ALA A 156 -18.18 21.93 15.92
N ALA A 157 -17.18 22.29 16.71
CA ALA A 157 -17.10 21.93 18.13
C ALA A 157 -18.27 22.52 18.95
N LYS A 158 -18.67 23.78 18.70
CA LYS A 158 -19.86 24.39 19.33
C LYS A 158 -21.14 23.64 18.98
N LEU A 159 -21.32 23.22 17.73
CA LEU A 159 -22.49 22.44 17.30
C LEU A 159 -22.53 21.07 18.00
N GLN A 160 -21.38 20.43 18.22
CA GLN A 160 -21.32 19.17 18.95
C GLN A 160 -21.62 19.31 20.45
N LEU A 161 -21.57 20.54 20.98
CA LEU A 161 -21.83 20.90 22.38
C LEU A 161 -23.17 21.61 22.58
N ASP A 162 -24.10 21.48 21.65
CA ASP A 162 -25.45 22.08 21.70
C ASP A 162 -26.17 21.86 23.06
N GLN A 163 -25.99 20.72 23.71
CA GLN A 163 -26.69 20.48 24.98
C GLN A 163 -26.16 21.32 26.17
N LEU A 164 -25.02 21.99 26.01
CA LEU A 164 -24.43 22.83 27.06
C LEU A 164 -24.90 24.29 26.95
N PRO A 165 -25.20 24.95 28.08
CA PRO A 165 -25.40 26.40 28.12
C PRO A 165 -24.08 27.14 27.93
N GLU A 166 -24.16 28.39 27.49
CA GLU A 166 -23.03 29.31 27.56
C GLU A 166 -22.76 29.70 29.03
N PRO A 167 -21.50 29.92 29.44
CA PRO A 167 -20.25 29.93 28.64
C PRO A 167 -19.55 28.56 28.53
N GLY A 168 -20.10 27.51 29.17
CA GLY A 168 -19.51 26.17 29.16
C GLY A 168 -19.40 25.57 27.76
N ARG A 169 -20.32 25.91 26.87
CA ARG A 169 -20.29 25.56 25.44
C ARG A 169 -19.12 26.24 24.72
N SER A 170 -18.94 27.56 24.87
CA SER A 170 -17.82 28.26 24.23
C SER A 170 -16.45 27.78 24.73
N LEU A 171 -16.31 27.56 26.03
CA LEU A 171 -15.07 27.06 26.63
C LEU A 171 -14.73 25.64 26.14
N GLY A 172 -15.71 24.74 26.15
CA GLY A 172 -15.56 23.38 25.62
C GLY A 172 -15.16 23.38 24.14
N ALA A 173 -15.77 24.26 23.33
CA ALA A 173 -15.43 24.38 21.92
C ALA A 173 -14.00 24.88 21.70
N LYS A 174 -13.52 25.84 22.49
CA LYS A 174 -12.11 26.31 22.44
C LYS A 174 -11.14 25.17 22.75
N LEU A 175 -11.43 24.35 23.77
CA LEU A 175 -10.60 23.19 24.16
C LEU A 175 -10.52 22.14 23.04
N ILE A 176 -11.67 21.75 22.48
CA ILE A 176 -11.74 20.79 21.37
C ILE A 176 -11.00 21.33 20.13
N THR A 177 -11.22 22.61 19.80
CA THR A 177 -10.55 23.25 18.66
C THR A 177 -9.04 23.18 18.84
N ARG A 178 -8.55 23.57 20.01
CA ARG A 178 -7.12 23.61 20.29
C ARG A 178 -6.50 22.21 20.36
N SER A 179 -7.24 21.19 20.81
CA SER A 179 -6.72 19.81 20.83
C SER A 179 -6.60 19.21 19.42
N LEU A 180 -7.52 19.56 18.51
CA LEU A 180 -7.60 19.02 17.15
C LEU A 180 -6.85 19.85 16.09
N GLN A 181 -6.59 21.13 16.36
CA GLN A 181 -5.97 22.06 15.40
C GLN A 181 -4.67 21.50 14.81
N GLY A 182 -4.54 21.60 13.49
CA GLY A 182 -3.36 21.16 12.74
C GLY A 182 -3.09 19.65 12.81
N SER A 183 -4.02 18.86 13.34
CA SER A 183 -3.87 17.41 13.51
C SER A 183 -4.93 16.65 12.73
N THR A 184 -4.62 15.42 12.36
CA THR A 184 -5.54 14.53 11.64
C THR A 184 -5.60 13.18 12.33
N ASN A 185 -6.78 12.58 12.37
CA ASN A 185 -6.95 11.18 12.72
C ASN A 185 -7.28 10.31 11.51
N LEU A 186 -7.06 10.83 10.31
CA LEU A 186 -7.33 10.15 9.06
C LEU A 186 -6.03 9.58 8.48
N ARG A 187 -6.12 8.35 7.97
CA ARG A 187 -5.06 7.68 7.18
C ARG A 187 -5.63 7.20 5.86
N THR A 188 -4.81 7.16 4.83
CA THR A 188 -5.21 6.62 3.51
C THR A 188 -5.29 5.10 3.57
N ASP A 189 -6.40 4.54 3.06
CA ASP A 189 -6.56 3.10 2.85
C ASP A 189 -6.28 2.76 1.38
N ASN A 190 -5.12 2.16 1.13
CA ASN A 190 -4.71 1.78 -0.22
C ASN A 190 -5.61 0.70 -0.84
N SER A 191 -6.17 -0.21 -0.02
CA SER A 191 -6.99 -1.31 -0.51
C SER A 191 -8.35 -0.79 -1.00
N LEU A 192 -9.03 0.03 -0.18
CA LEU A 192 -10.29 0.67 -0.56
C LEU A 192 -10.10 1.66 -1.70
N THR A 193 -8.97 2.36 -1.73
CA THR A 193 -8.61 3.26 -2.84
C THR A 193 -8.47 2.49 -4.16
N GLN A 194 -7.85 1.31 -4.16
CA GLN A 194 -7.76 0.47 -5.37
C GLN A 194 -9.12 -0.03 -5.83
N VAL A 195 -9.99 -0.43 -4.91
CA VAL A 195 -11.36 -0.87 -5.24
C VAL A 195 -12.12 0.29 -5.90
N LEU A 196 -12.14 1.46 -5.27
CA LEU A 196 -12.81 2.64 -5.80
C LEU A 196 -12.24 3.08 -7.16
N LEU A 197 -10.92 3.01 -7.33
CA LEU A 197 -10.27 3.31 -8.61
C LEU A 197 -10.73 2.35 -9.72
N ASN A 198 -10.81 1.04 -9.41
CA ASN A 198 -11.27 0.04 -10.37
C ASN A 198 -12.74 0.23 -10.72
N ASP A 199 -13.59 0.51 -9.73
CA ASP A 199 -15.02 0.80 -9.95
C ASP A 199 -15.22 2.02 -10.85
N LEU A 200 -14.47 3.11 -10.62
CA LEU A 200 -14.53 4.32 -11.43
C LEU A 200 -14.01 4.09 -12.86
N ILE A 201 -12.98 3.26 -13.04
CA ILE A 201 -12.50 2.88 -14.36
C ILE A 201 -13.54 2.05 -15.10
N GLN A 202 -14.22 1.13 -14.40
CA GLN A 202 -15.26 0.30 -14.98
C GLN A 202 -16.48 1.12 -15.38
N GLN A 203 -16.94 2.04 -14.54
CA GLN A 203 -18.09 2.92 -14.81
C GLN A 203 -17.85 3.87 -15.99
N ASN A 204 -16.64 4.44 -16.09
CA ASN A 204 -16.28 5.36 -17.19
C ASN A 204 -15.86 4.63 -18.48
N GLY A 205 -15.92 3.30 -18.49
CA GLY A 205 -15.47 2.45 -19.58
C GLY A 205 -13.95 2.31 -19.63
N VAL A 206 -13.49 1.07 -19.77
CA VAL A 206 -12.08 0.78 -20.06
C VAL A 206 -11.75 1.32 -21.47
N PRO A 207 -10.70 2.14 -21.66
CA PRO A 207 -10.28 2.58 -22.99
C PRO A 207 -10.04 1.38 -23.90
N LYS A 208 -10.67 1.39 -25.08
CA LYS A 208 -10.52 0.34 -26.09
C LYS A 208 -10.06 0.91 -27.42
N ILE A 209 -9.23 0.15 -28.11
CA ILE A 209 -8.82 0.33 -29.49
C ILE A 209 -9.76 -0.50 -30.34
N GLU A 210 -10.49 0.14 -31.25
CA GLU A 210 -11.22 -0.53 -32.31
C GLU A 210 -10.27 -0.78 -33.48
N VAL A 211 -10.14 -2.05 -33.89
CA VAL A 211 -9.31 -2.49 -35.00
C VAL A 211 -10.19 -3.13 -36.05
N LYS A 212 -10.01 -2.76 -37.32
CA LYS A 212 -10.73 -3.37 -38.45
C LYS A 212 -9.92 -4.47 -39.12
N ALA A 213 -10.58 -5.47 -39.68
CA ALA A 213 -9.95 -6.51 -40.47
C ALA A 213 -9.16 -5.89 -41.65
N GLY A 214 -7.91 -6.33 -41.81
CA GLY A 214 -7.00 -5.83 -42.84
C GLY A 214 -6.23 -4.55 -42.50
N GLU A 215 -6.48 -3.92 -41.34
CA GLU A 215 -5.73 -2.77 -40.85
C GLU A 215 -4.26 -3.13 -40.57
N VAL A 216 -3.34 -2.26 -40.97
CA VAL A 216 -1.90 -2.48 -40.73
C VAL A 216 -1.57 -2.16 -39.28
N ILE A 217 -1.11 -3.17 -38.53
CA ILE A 217 -0.77 -3.05 -37.11
C ILE A 217 0.69 -2.65 -36.92
N THR A 218 1.60 -3.23 -37.69
CA THR A 218 3.02 -2.89 -37.69
C THR A 218 3.56 -2.85 -39.12
N VAL A 219 4.47 -1.93 -39.41
CA VAL A 219 5.21 -1.85 -40.68
C VAL A 219 6.65 -2.28 -40.43
N LYS A 220 7.23 -3.05 -41.36
CA LYS A 220 8.61 -3.52 -41.23
C LYS A 220 9.59 -2.34 -41.08
N GLY A 221 10.40 -2.39 -40.03
CA GLY A 221 11.41 -1.36 -39.72
C GLY A 221 10.89 -0.19 -38.88
N GLU A 222 9.57 -0.02 -38.73
CA GLU A 222 9.00 0.98 -37.83
C GLU A 222 9.02 0.50 -36.38
N VAL A 223 9.16 1.44 -35.45
CA VAL A 223 9.16 1.14 -34.01
C VAL A 223 7.75 0.68 -33.59
N ILE A 224 7.68 -0.48 -32.93
CA ILE A 224 6.44 -1.02 -32.39
C ILE A 224 5.95 -0.11 -31.26
N SER A 225 4.81 0.54 -31.46
CA SER A 225 4.12 1.31 -30.41
C SER A 225 3.47 0.38 -29.38
N GLN A 226 3.19 0.90 -28.18
CA GLN A 226 2.48 0.15 -27.14
C GLN A 226 1.09 -0.29 -27.63
N ARG A 227 0.37 0.60 -28.32
CA ARG A 227 -0.90 0.28 -28.97
C ARG A 227 -0.80 -0.88 -29.96
N ALA A 228 0.23 -0.89 -30.82
CA ALA A 228 0.43 -1.99 -31.77
C ALA A 228 0.74 -3.30 -31.04
N TYR A 229 1.55 -3.24 -29.98
CA TYR A 229 1.85 -4.39 -29.14
C TYR A 229 0.60 -5.00 -28.50
N ASP A 230 -0.29 -4.19 -27.91
CA ASP A 230 -1.52 -4.65 -27.27
C ASP A 230 -2.44 -5.39 -28.26
N VAL A 231 -2.55 -4.85 -29.48
CA VAL A 231 -3.32 -5.49 -30.56
C VAL A 231 -2.68 -6.81 -30.97
N LEU A 232 -1.36 -6.87 -31.10
CA LEU A 232 -0.65 -8.11 -31.44
C LEU A 232 -0.77 -9.18 -30.35
N ASP A 233 -0.71 -8.80 -29.08
CA ASP A 233 -0.90 -9.73 -27.96
C ASP A 233 -2.33 -10.27 -27.91
N ALA A 234 -3.33 -9.40 -28.10
CA ALA A 234 -4.74 -9.78 -28.13
C ALA A 234 -5.07 -10.76 -29.28
N PHE A 235 -4.39 -10.64 -30.42
CA PHE A 235 -4.50 -11.61 -31.52
C PHE A 235 -3.60 -12.85 -31.37
N GLY A 236 -2.76 -12.92 -30.33
CA GLY A 236 -1.82 -14.03 -30.13
C GLY A 236 -0.71 -14.10 -31.18
N LEU A 237 -0.42 -12.99 -31.86
CA LEU A 237 0.58 -12.91 -32.94
C LEU A 237 2.00 -12.73 -32.41
N ILE A 238 2.16 -12.60 -31.09
CA ILE A 238 3.46 -12.54 -30.42
C ILE A 238 3.95 -13.96 -30.17
N SER A 239 4.89 -14.41 -31.00
CA SER A 239 5.58 -15.68 -30.76
C SER A 239 6.41 -15.62 -29.48
N ARG A 240 6.13 -16.51 -28.54
CA ARG A 240 6.97 -16.70 -27.36
C ARG A 240 8.06 -17.71 -27.70
N ARG A 241 9.28 -17.24 -27.95
CA ARG A 241 10.40 -18.13 -28.30
C ARG A 241 11.10 -18.61 -27.04
N PRO A 242 11.57 -19.87 -27.00
CA PRO A 242 12.37 -20.33 -25.88
C PRO A 242 13.72 -19.61 -25.88
N ALA A 243 13.98 -18.76 -24.88
CA ALA A 243 15.26 -18.05 -24.74
C ALA A 243 16.32 -18.96 -24.11
N THR A 244 16.67 -20.03 -24.84
CA THR A 244 17.52 -21.12 -24.34
C THR A 244 18.88 -20.63 -23.82
N GLY A 245 19.49 -19.64 -24.47
CA GLY A 245 20.77 -19.07 -24.03
C GLY A 245 20.70 -18.37 -22.67
N LEU A 246 19.75 -17.45 -22.51
CA LEU A 246 19.56 -16.70 -21.26
C LEU A 246 19.08 -17.60 -20.13
N PHE A 247 18.17 -18.53 -20.45
CA PHE A 247 17.73 -19.59 -19.55
C PHE A 247 18.92 -20.41 -19.02
N LEU A 248 19.82 -20.89 -19.89
CA LEU A 248 20.98 -21.69 -19.48
C LEU A 248 21.91 -20.91 -18.55
N VAL A 249 22.18 -19.64 -18.85
CA VAL A 249 23.00 -18.78 -17.98
C VAL A 249 22.37 -18.66 -16.59
N ARG A 250 21.07 -18.31 -16.52
CA ARG A 250 20.36 -18.17 -15.25
C ARG A 250 20.21 -19.47 -14.49
N TRP A 251 20.04 -20.59 -15.21
CA TRP A 251 19.97 -21.92 -14.64
C TRP A 251 21.30 -22.35 -14.00
N ILE A 252 22.42 -22.12 -14.70
CA ILE A 252 23.77 -22.41 -14.18
C ILE A 252 24.07 -21.52 -12.97
N GLU A 253 23.81 -20.21 -13.07
CA GLU A 253 24.01 -19.24 -11.98
C GLU A 253 23.24 -19.66 -10.72
N ALA A 254 21.95 -20.00 -10.85
CA ALA A 254 21.12 -20.43 -9.73
C ALA A 254 21.58 -21.78 -9.15
N SER A 255 22.01 -22.72 -9.99
CA SER A 255 22.52 -24.03 -9.56
C SER A 255 23.84 -23.90 -8.80
N ILE A 256 24.75 -23.03 -9.27
CA ILE A 256 26.01 -22.72 -8.60
C ILE A 256 25.75 -22.02 -7.27
N ALA A 257 24.82 -21.06 -7.22
CA ALA A 257 24.46 -20.36 -5.98
C ALA A 257 23.90 -21.34 -4.92
N ALA A 258 23.01 -22.25 -5.31
CA ALA A 258 22.50 -23.30 -4.41
C ALA A 258 23.62 -24.23 -3.90
N GLY A 259 24.54 -24.62 -4.79
CA GLY A 259 25.72 -25.42 -4.41
C GLY A 259 26.68 -24.69 -3.47
N LEU A 260 26.98 -23.42 -3.74
CA LEU A 260 27.82 -22.57 -2.88
C LEU A 260 27.19 -22.38 -1.50
N MET A 261 25.88 -22.15 -1.43
CA MET A 261 25.18 -22.06 -0.15
C MET A 261 25.38 -23.33 0.67
N LEU A 262 25.24 -24.52 0.07
CA LEU A 262 25.48 -25.78 0.79
C LEU A 262 26.94 -25.94 1.22
N LEU A 263 27.91 -25.54 0.39
CA LEU A 263 29.33 -25.55 0.76
C LEU A 263 29.62 -24.61 1.93
N ILE A 264 28.99 -23.43 1.95
CA ILE A 264 29.08 -22.49 3.07
C ILE A 264 28.42 -23.11 4.31
N CYS A 265 27.20 -23.63 4.23
CA CYS A 265 26.55 -24.30 5.36
C CYS A 265 27.41 -25.44 5.93
N ARG A 266 28.07 -26.20 5.06
CA ARG A 266 29.00 -27.29 5.43
C ARG A 266 30.29 -26.79 6.09
N ARG A 267 30.77 -25.60 5.71
CA ARG A 267 31.93 -24.96 6.36
C ARG A 267 31.63 -24.55 7.80
N TRP A 268 30.40 -24.15 8.10
CA TRP A 268 30.01 -23.68 9.44
C TRP A 268 29.37 -24.77 10.32
N ARG A 269 28.76 -25.80 9.72
CA ARG A 269 28.28 -27.00 10.40
C ARG A 269 28.75 -28.25 9.64
N THR A 270 29.75 -28.92 10.18
CA THR A 270 30.36 -30.13 9.59
C THR A 270 29.46 -31.36 9.63
N ASP A 271 28.39 -31.34 10.43
CA ASP A 271 27.46 -32.46 10.64
C ASP A 271 26.17 -32.34 9.79
N LEU A 272 26.24 -31.66 8.63
CA LEU A 272 25.08 -31.51 7.76
C LEU A 272 24.71 -32.86 7.11
N GLU A 273 23.69 -33.51 7.68
CA GLU A 273 23.12 -34.74 7.16
C GLU A 273 22.34 -34.48 5.85
N ILE A 274 22.23 -35.50 5.01
CA ILE A 274 21.57 -35.43 3.69
C ILE A 274 20.11 -34.97 3.80
N PRO A 275 19.28 -35.45 4.76
CA PRO A 275 17.92 -34.96 4.91
C PRO A 275 17.86 -33.45 5.21
N GLN A 276 18.83 -32.92 5.96
CA GLN A 276 18.91 -31.48 6.27
C GLN A 276 19.31 -30.67 5.05
N ALA A 277 20.26 -31.18 4.24
CA ALA A 277 20.62 -30.55 2.97
C ALA A 277 19.45 -30.56 1.97
N LEU A 278 18.71 -31.66 1.89
CA LEU A 278 17.51 -31.77 1.05
C LEU A 278 16.36 -30.88 1.54
N LEU A 279 16.17 -30.75 2.86
CA LEU A 279 15.21 -29.81 3.44
C LEU A 279 15.58 -28.36 3.08
N LEU A 280 16.85 -27.98 3.16
CA LEU A 280 17.32 -26.64 2.76
C LEU A 280 17.10 -26.35 1.26
N LEU A 281 17.38 -27.33 0.39
CA LEU A 281 17.10 -27.19 -1.04
C LEU A 281 15.58 -27.17 -1.32
N GLY A 282 14.82 -27.96 -0.57
CA GLY A 282 13.35 -28.00 -0.66
C GLY A 282 12.72 -26.67 -0.25
N THR A 283 13.17 -26.04 0.84
CA THR A 283 12.69 -24.71 1.22
C THR A 283 13.06 -23.65 0.18
N LEU A 284 14.26 -23.69 -0.40
CA LEU A 284 14.62 -22.84 -1.52
C LEU A 284 13.70 -23.05 -2.73
N ALA A 285 13.43 -24.30 -3.12
CA ALA A 285 12.54 -24.61 -4.23
C ALA A 285 11.12 -24.07 -3.98
N VAL A 286 10.59 -24.24 -2.77
CA VAL A 286 9.26 -23.72 -2.38
C VAL A 286 9.24 -22.19 -2.45
N VAL A 287 10.26 -21.50 -1.94
CA VAL A 287 10.35 -20.03 -2.03
C VAL A 287 10.39 -19.56 -3.49
N GLN A 288 11.17 -20.21 -4.34
CA GLN A 288 11.19 -19.89 -5.77
C GLN A 288 9.83 -20.18 -6.42
N GLY A 289 9.20 -21.31 -6.12
CA GLY A 289 7.86 -21.66 -6.61
C GLY A 289 6.79 -20.65 -6.20
N CYS A 290 6.79 -20.21 -4.93
CA CYS A 290 5.91 -19.15 -4.45
C CYS A 290 6.15 -17.83 -5.20
N LYS A 291 7.41 -17.46 -5.45
CA LYS A 291 7.75 -16.25 -6.23
C LYS A 291 7.16 -16.30 -7.64
N LEU A 292 7.15 -17.48 -8.27
CA LEU A 292 6.54 -17.68 -9.59
C LEU A 292 5.02 -17.59 -9.53
N TRP A 293 4.42 -18.26 -8.55
CA TRP A 293 2.96 -18.32 -8.38
C TRP A 293 2.36 -16.95 -8.04
N PHE A 294 3.05 -16.17 -7.22
CA PHE A 294 2.63 -14.83 -6.81
C PHE A 294 3.17 -13.69 -7.70
N GLY A 295 3.84 -14.01 -8.82
CA GLY A 295 4.46 -13.02 -9.70
C GLY A 295 3.53 -11.85 -10.04
N ALA A 296 4.06 -10.62 -10.08
CA ALA A 296 3.43 -9.31 -10.33
C ALA A 296 2.17 -8.93 -9.53
N SER A 297 1.38 -9.87 -9.01
CA SER A 297 0.15 -9.61 -8.25
C SER A 297 0.41 -9.25 -6.78
N VAL A 298 1.65 -9.43 -6.28
CA VAL A 298 2.02 -9.15 -4.88
C VAL A 298 3.24 -8.22 -4.76
N SER A 299 3.70 -7.58 -5.85
CA SER A 299 4.76 -6.57 -5.72
C SER A 299 4.20 -5.29 -5.12
N ALA A 300 4.20 -5.20 -3.78
CA ALA A 300 3.92 -3.98 -3.03
C ALA A 300 4.95 -2.85 -3.31
N LEU A 301 5.95 -3.10 -4.16
CA LEU A 301 6.96 -2.14 -4.63
C LEU A 301 6.81 -1.80 -6.13
N ALA A 302 5.74 -2.24 -6.79
CA ALA A 302 5.31 -1.66 -8.07
C ALA A 302 4.23 -0.59 -7.81
N VAL A 303 4.58 0.39 -6.98
CA VAL A 303 3.95 1.70 -6.81
C VAL A 303 5.07 2.73 -6.92
#